data_AF-A0AAN5DEX3-F1
#
_entry.id   AF-A0AAN5DEX3-F1
#
_cell.length_a   1.000
_cell.length_b   1.000
_cell.length_c   1.000
_cell.angle_alpha   90.00
_cell.angle_beta   90.00
_cell.angle_gamma   90.00
#
_symmetry.space_group_name_H-M   'P 1'
#
loop_
_entity.id
_entity.type
_entity.pdbx_description
1 polymer ?
#
loop_
_entity_poly.entity_id
_entity_poly.type
_entity_poly.pdbx_seq_one_letter_code
_entity_poly.pdbx_strand_id
1 'polypeptide(L)'
;APWEAVSILKEKAHCSWLTSVHQLFSQIGSANEVPQCANPLSAFYVLDPANNLAATQNRLAPVVGKVRSWKGVRGRAPGEEQVAAVIAQSDFFIYLGHGDGSRYLSRTRIRKSICKSAVFLMG
;
A
#
# COMPACT_ATOMS: atom_id res chain seq x y z
N ALA A 1 -0.75 -19.54 -8.60
CA ALA A 1 0.03 -20.43 -7.72
C ALA A 1 1.03 -19.59 -6.94
N PRO A 2 1.31 -19.89 -5.67
CA PRO A 2 2.25 -19.13 -4.82
C PRO A 2 3.69 -19.57 -5.08
N TRP A 3 4.29 -19.12 -6.19
CA TRP A 3 5.61 -19.59 -6.61
C TRP A 3 6.73 -19.19 -5.65
N GLU A 4 6.56 -18.12 -4.87
CA GLU A 4 7.51 -17.68 -3.85
C GLU A 4 7.62 -18.66 -2.67
N ALA A 5 6.59 -19.50 -2.47
CA ALA A 5 6.60 -20.52 -1.43
C ALA A 5 7.31 -21.81 -1.85
N VAL A 6 7.77 -21.93 -3.10
CA VAL A 6 8.52 -23.09 -3.59
C VAL A 6 9.88 -23.13 -2.88
N SER A 7 10.33 -24.33 -2.49
CA SER A 7 11.56 -24.54 -1.70
C SER A 7 12.80 -23.79 -2.21
N ILE A 8 12.96 -23.69 -3.54
CA ILE A 8 14.10 -23.01 -4.19
C ILE A 8 14.06 -21.49 -3.99
N LEU A 9 12.87 -20.90 -3.87
CA LEU A 9 12.67 -19.46 -3.71
C LEU A 9 12.41 -19.05 -2.26
N LYS A 10 11.97 -19.99 -1.41
CA LYS A 10 11.66 -19.76 0.00
C LYS A 10 12.83 -19.19 0.81
N GLU A 11 14.05 -19.57 0.46
CA GLU A 11 15.28 -19.07 1.13
C GLU A 11 15.80 -17.75 0.55
N LYS A 12 15.21 -17.26 -0.55
CA LYS A 12 15.64 -16.01 -1.18
C LYS A 12 14.83 -14.84 -0.62
N ALA A 13 15.53 -13.86 -0.06
CA ALA A 13 14.94 -12.65 0.52
C ALA A 13 14.34 -11.68 -0.52
N HIS A 14 14.52 -11.93 -1.82
CA HIS A 14 14.25 -10.95 -2.88
C HIS A 14 13.44 -11.56 -4.04
N CYS A 15 12.16 -11.84 -3.79
CA CYS A 15 11.21 -12.24 -4.83
C CYS A 15 10.05 -11.25 -4.92
N SER A 16 9.87 -10.64 -6.10
CA SER A 16 8.75 -9.77 -6.41
C SER A 16 8.15 -10.13 -7.77
N TRP A 17 6.83 -9.96 -7.90
CA TRP A 17 6.13 -10.14 -9.16
C TRP A 17 6.15 -8.87 -9.97
N LEU A 18 6.31 -9.06 -11.28
CA LEU A 18 6.13 -8.01 -12.27
C LEU A 18 5.12 -8.50 -13.28
N THR A 19 4.23 -7.61 -13.70
CA THR A 19 3.18 -7.89 -14.69
C THR A 19 3.74 -8.06 -16.10
N SER A 20 4.79 -7.32 -16.44
CA SER A 20 5.47 -7.43 -17.74
C SER A 20 6.90 -6.90 -17.70
N VAL A 21 7.72 -7.36 -18.64
CA VAL A 21 9.08 -6.86 -18.87
C VAL A 21 9.07 -5.36 -19.25
N HIS A 22 8.06 -4.91 -20.01
CA HIS A 22 7.91 -3.49 -20.35
C HIS A 22 7.69 -2.62 -19.11
N GLN A 23 6.89 -3.08 -18.15
CA GLN A 23 6.71 -2.37 -16.88
C GLN A 23 8.01 -2.28 -16.10
N LEU A 24 8.80 -3.36 -16.07
CA LEU A 24 10.12 -3.35 -15.42
C LEU A 24 11.03 -2.28 -16.02
N PHE A 25 11.18 -2.24 -17.35
CA PHE A 25 12.02 -1.25 -18.01
C PHE A 25 11.49 0.18 -17.81
N SER A 26 10.18 0.37 -17.83
CA SER A 26 9.57 1.67 -17.53
C SER A 26 9.86 2.11 -16.10
N GLN A 27 9.79 1.20 -15.13
CA GLN A 27 10.07 1.50 -13.72
C GLN A 27 11.55 1.80 -13.48
N ILE A 28 12.46 0.99 -14.03
CA ILE A 28 13.92 1.21 -13.90
C ILE A 28 14.33 2.49 -14.62
N GLY A 29 13.80 2.73 -15.83
CA GLY A 29 14.13 3.93 -16.61
C GLY A 29 13.62 5.24 -16.00
N SER A 30 12.59 5.16 -15.14
CA SER A 30 12.05 6.33 -14.42
C SER A 30 12.62 6.46 -13.00
N ALA A 31 13.41 5.49 -12.53
CA ALA A 31 13.96 5.48 -11.18
C ALA A 31 15.31 6.21 -11.13
N ASN A 32 15.50 7.04 -10.12
CA ASN A 32 16.79 7.67 -9.85
C ASN A 32 17.79 6.69 -9.22
N GLU A 33 17.30 5.68 -8.51
CA GLU A 33 18.08 4.67 -7.81
C GLU A 33 17.30 3.35 -7.73
N VAL A 34 18.01 2.23 -7.66
CA VAL A 34 17.45 0.88 -7.51
C VAL A 34 18.19 0.16 -6.38
N PRO A 35 17.52 -0.20 -5.27
CA PRO A 35 16.10 0.04 -4.96
C PRO A 35 15.79 1.52 -4.68
N GLN A 36 14.55 1.95 -4.95
CA GLN A 36 14.09 3.29 -4.56
C GLN A 36 14.02 3.42 -3.04
N CYS A 37 14.66 4.45 -2.47
CA CYS A 37 14.50 4.77 -1.07
C CYS A 37 13.11 5.39 -0.81
N ALA A 38 12.52 5.01 0.32
CA ALA A 38 11.23 5.52 0.78
C ALA A 38 11.36 5.92 2.26
N ASN A 39 10.79 7.06 2.65
CA ASN A 39 10.81 7.53 4.02
C ASN A 39 9.79 6.74 4.86
N PRO A 40 10.22 5.92 5.84
CA PRO A 40 9.33 5.11 6.67
C PRO A 40 8.41 5.95 7.57
N LEU A 41 8.71 7.24 7.76
CA LEU A 41 7.87 8.16 8.53
C LEU A 41 6.75 8.79 7.67
N SER A 42 6.85 8.71 6.34
CA SER A 42 5.90 9.23 5.36
C SER A 42 4.88 8.15 4.98
N ALA A 43 3.95 7.88 5.89
CA ALA A 43 2.92 6.88 5.68
C ALA A 43 1.51 7.37 6.01
N PHE A 44 0.54 6.84 5.28
CA PHE A 44 -0.88 6.96 5.59
C PHE A 44 -1.54 5.59 5.70
N TYR A 45 -2.35 5.37 6.73
CA TYR A 45 -3.08 4.12 6.91
C TYR A 45 -4.60 4.29 6.88
N VAL A 46 -5.28 3.26 6.37
CA VAL A 46 -6.73 3.08 6.42
C VAL A 46 -6.97 1.80 7.19
N LEU A 47 -7.57 1.90 8.38
CA LEU A 47 -7.83 0.75 9.25
C LEU A 47 -9.33 0.58 9.46
N ASP A 48 -9.83 -0.61 9.14
CA ASP A 48 -11.24 -1.00 9.30
C ASP A 48 -12.22 0.06 8.75
N PRO A 49 -12.16 0.38 7.45
CA PRO A 49 -12.98 1.44 6.87
C PRO A 49 -14.48 1.11 6.84
N ALA A 50 -14.84 -0.18 6.96
CA ALA A 50 -16.22 -0.65 7.04
C ALA A 50 -16.73 -0.78 8.49
N ASN A 51 -15.87 -0.55 9.49
CA ASN A 51 -16.17 -0.62 10.92
C ASN A 51 -16.76 -1.97 11.35
N ASN A 52 -16.27 -3.06 10.77
CA ASN A 52 -16.75 -4.42 11.00
C ASN A 52 -15.62 -5.40 11.38
N LEU A 53 -14.38 -4.93 11.51
CA LEU A 53 -13.19 -5.71 11.86
C LEU A 53 -12.63 -5.29 13.23
N ALA A 54 -13.49 -5.26 14.25
CA ALA A 54 -13.12 -4.79 15.60
C ALA A 54 -11.88 -5.48 16.18
N ALA A 55 -11.71 -6.80 15.98
CA ALA A 55 -10.54 -7.53 16.44
C ALA A 55 -9.24 -7.06 15.75
N THR A 56 -9.29 -6.86 14.43
CA THR A 56 -8.17 -6.34 13.64
C THR A 56 -7.85 -4.90 14.05
N GLN A 57 -8.88 -4.07 14.22
CA GLN A 57 -8.72 -2.70 14.67
C GLN A 57 -8.02 -2.66 16.04
N ASN A 58 -8.48 -3.44 17.02
CA ASN A 58 -7.88 -3.49 18.35
C ASN A 58 -6.42 -3.98 18.32
N ARG A 59 -6.09 -4.94 17.46
CA ARG A 59 -4.73 -5.47 17.33
C ARG A 59 -3.78 -4.50 16.64
N LEU A 60 -4.22 -3.82 15.59
CA LEU A 60 -3.35 -3.01 14.71
C LEU A 60 -3.34 -1.52 15.05
N ALA A 61 -4.39 -0.99 15.70
CA ALA A 61 -4.45 0.41 16.13
C ALA A 61 -3.26 0.83 17.01
N PRO A 62 -2.77 0.00 17.97
CA PRO A 62 -1.55 0.31 18.71
C PRO A 62 -0.31 0.29 17.81
N VAL A 63 -0.23 -0.65 16.86
CA VAL A 63 0.93 -0.81 15.96
C VAL A 63 1.10 0.42 15.07
N VAL A 64 0.05 0.81 14.35
CA VAL A 64 0.08 2.01 13.49
C VAL A 64 0.13 3.31 14.31
N GLY A 65 -0.28 3.26 15.58
CA GLY A 65 -0.19 4.38 16.52
C GLY A 65 1.19 4.58 17.15
N LYS A 66 2.11 3.60 17.06
CA LYS A 66 3.49 3.74 17.58
C LYS A 66 4.27 4.80 16.83
N VAL A 67 4.04 4.93 15.52
CA VAL A 67 4.73 5.92 14.68
C VAL A 67 3.88 7.20 14.63
N ARG A 68 4.25 8.19 15.43
CA ARG A 68 3.47 9.44 15.57
C ARG A 68 3.28 10.23 14.28
N SER A 69 4.20 10.09 13.32
CA SER A 69 4.12 10.80 12.03
C SER A 69 3.08 10.19 11.08
N TRP A 70 2.67 8.94 11.30
CA TRP A 70 1.73 8.26 10.43
C TRP A 70 0.33 8.86 10.58
N LYS A 71 -0.22 9.31 9.46
CA LYS A 71 -1.59 9.82 9.39
C LYS A 71 -2.53 8.68 9.02
N GLY A 72 -3.82 8.79 9.31
CA GLY A 72 -4.75 7.76 8.89
C GLY A 72 -6.17 7.92 9.36
N VAL A 73 -7.01 6.99 8.93
CA VAL A 73 -8.41 6.86 9.35
C VAL A 73 -8.65 5.49 9.97
N ARG A 74 -9.54 5.44 10.97
CA ARG A 74 -9.93 4.23 11.71
C ARG A 74 -11.45 4.15 11.79
N GLY A 75 -12.03 2.97 11.57
CA GLY A 75 -13.47 2.75 11.73
C GLY A 75 -14.34 3.57 10.77
N ARG A 76 -13.76 4.14 9.72
CA ARG A 76 -14.47 4.99 8.75
C ARG A 76 -13.85 4.93 7.36
N ALA A 77 -14.70 5.04 6.35
CA ALA A 77 -14.29 5.13 4.95
C ALA A 77 -13.46 6.41 4.70
N PRO A 78 -12.30 6.33 4.03
CA PRO A 78 -11.61 7.51 3.55
C PRO A 78 -12.36 8.10 2.34
N GLY A 79 -12.20 9.40 2.09
CA GLY A 79 -12.73 10.03 0.88
C GLY A 79 -11.84 9.75 -0.34
N GLU A 80 -12.43 9.63 -1.53
CA GLU A 80 -11.67 9.31 -2.76
C GLU A 80 -10.56 10.33 -3.05
N GLU A 81 -10.86 11.63 -2.93
CA GLU A 81 -9.87 12.70 -3.10
C GLU A 81 -8.74 12.65 -2.06
N GLN A 82 -9.06 12.24 -0.83
CA GLN A 82 -8.07 12.07 0.23
C GLN A 82 -7.11 10.92 -0.14
N VAL A 83 -7.63 9.79 -0.59
CA VAL A 83 -6.79 8.64 -0.99
C VAL A 83 -5.93 9.00 -2.19
N ALA A 84 -6.50 9.66 -3.20
CA ALA A 84 -5.76 10.10 -4.38
C ALA A 84 -4.62 11.07 -4.02
N ALA A 85 -4.87 12.05 -3.15
CA ALA A 85 -3.84 12.99 -2.69
C ALA A 85 -2.74 12.29 -1.88
N VAL A 86 -3.12 11.36 -1.00
CA VAL A 86 -2.20 10.60 -0.16
C VAL A 86 -1.25 9.74 -1.00
N ILE A 87 -1.77 8.99 -1.98
CA ILE A 87 -0.99 8.10 -2.85
C ILE A 87 0.01 8.88 -3.73
N ALA A 88 -0.32 10.13 -4.06
CA ALA A 88 0.57 11.02 -4.81
C ALA A 88 1.68 11.64 -3.94
N GLN A 89 1.46 11.82 -2.64
CA GLN A 89 2.33 12.62 -1.76
C GLN A 89 3.13 11.79 -0.75
N SER A 90 2.60 10.67 -0.29
CA SER A 90 3.20 9.82 0.75
C SER A 90 4.10 8.76 0.13
N ASP A 91 5.03 8.23 0.91
CA ASP A 91 5.92 7.16 0.45
C ASP A 91 5.30 5.78 0.70
N PHE A 92 4.44 5.68 1.71
CA PHE A 92 3.70 4.47 2.03
C PHE A 92 2.19 4.73 2.17
N PHE A 93 1.40 3.85 1.58
CA PHE A 93 -0.04 3.77 1.79
C PHE A 93 -0.41 2.38 2.27
N ILE A 94 -1.07 2.28 3.43
CA ILE A 94 -1.37 1.02 4.09
C ILE A 94 -2.89 0.88 4.21
N TYR A 95 -3.47 -0.10 3.54
CA TYR A 95 -4.88 -0.45 3.61
C TYR A 95 -5.06 -1.74 4.40
N LEU A 96 -5.86 -1.68 5.47
CA LEU A 96 -6.18 -2.78 6.37
C LEU A 96 -7.71 -2.87 6.47
N GLY A 97 -8.33 -3.61 5.56
CA GLY A 97 -9.78 -3.69 5.43
C GLY A 97 -10.16 -4.71 4.36
N HIS A 98 -11.45 -4.92 4.12
CA HIS A 98 -11.87 -5.93 3.14
C HIS A 98 -11.46 -5.59 1.70
N GLY A 99 -10.97 -6.60 0.97
CA GLY A 99 -10.72 -6.51 -0.47
C GLY A 99 -9.49 -5.66 -0.83
N ASP A 100 -9.53 -5.03 -2.01
CA ASP A 100 -8.39 -4.33 -2.62
C ASP A 100 -8.45 -2.79 -2.47
N GLY A 101 -9.41 -2.27 -1.70
CA GLY A 101 -9.60 -0.83 -1.54
C GLY A 101 -10.26 -0.12 -2.73
N SER A 102 -10.65 -0.84 -3.79
CA SER A 102 -11.30 -0.29 -4.99
C SER A 102 -12.61 0.47 -4.71
N ARG A 103 -13.25 0.22 -3.57
CA ARG A 103 -14.42 0.96 -3.07
C ARG A 103 -14.12 2.43 -2.76
N TYR A 104 -12.86 2.74 -2.44
CA TYR A 104 -12.45 4.06 -1.96
C TYR A 104 -11.58 4.82 -2.96
N LEU A 105 -11.06 4.14 -3.98
CA LEU A 105 -10.39 4.77 -5.10
C LEU A 105 -10.68 3.99 -6.38
N SER A 106 -11.44 4.61 -7.28
CA SER A 106 -11.87 3.95 -8.51
C SER A 106 -10.69 3.68 -9.46
N ARG A 107 -10.78 2.60 -10.24
CA ARG A 107 -9.74 2.25 -11.25
C ARG A 107 -9.49 3.40 -12.24
N THR A 108 -10.55 4.10 -12.65
CA THR A 108 -10.45 5.26 -13.54
C THR A 108 -9.64 6.38 -12.91
N ARG A 109 -9.79 6.60 -11.59
CA ARG A 109 -9.02 7.60 -10.87
C ARG A 109 -7.56 7.19 -10.72
N ILE A 110 -7.28 5.94 -10.31
CA ILE A 110 -5.91 5.40 -10.21
C ILE A 110 -5.13 5.62 -11.50
N ARG A 111 -5.73 5.30 -12.66
CA ARG A 111 -5.08 5.46 -13.98
C ARG A 111 -4.74 6.90 -14.34
N LYS A 112 -5.41 7.89 -13.73
CA LYS A 112 -5.20 9.32 -13.96
C LYS A 112 -4.39 9.99 -12.85
N SER A 113 -4.08 9.26 -11.77
CA SER A 113 -3.37 9.78 -10.60
C SER A 113 -1.89 9.45 -10.67
N ILE A 114 -1.06 10.34 -10.12
CA ILE A 114 0.34 10.04 -9.86
C ILE A 114 0.38 9.10 -8.64
N CYS A 115 1.05 7.96 -8.80
CA CYS A 115 1.24 6.99 -7.72
C CYS A 115 2.71 6.98 -7.32
N LYS A 116 3.02 7.67 -6.22
CA LYS A 116 4.35 7.67 -5.61
C LYS A 116 4.47 6.57 -4.56
N SER A 117 3.41 6.35 -3.78
CA SER A 117 3.46 5.45 -2.63
C SER A 117 3.72 4.00 -3.01
N ALA A 118 4.53 3.32 -2.20
CA ALA A 118 4.46 1.87 -2.07
C ALA A 118 3.18 1.49 -1.30
N VAL A 119 2.36 0.64 -1.90
CA VAL A 119 1.01 0.34 -1.42
C VAL A 119 0.96 -1.06 -0.79
N PHE A 120 0.51 -1.13 0.47
CA PHE A 120 0.19 -2.38 1.15
C PHE A 120 -1.33 -2.57 1.17
N LEU A 121 -1.84 -3.58 0.46
CA LEU A 121 -3.26 -3.96 0.48
C LEU A 121 -3.42 -5.24 1.29
N MET A 122 -3.97 -5.11 2.50
CA MET A 122 -4.17 -6.22 3.43
C MET A 122 -5.67 -6.38 3.68
N GLY A 123 -6.28 -7.36 3.02
CA GLY A 123 -7.73 -7.58 3.07
C GLY A 123 -8.20 -8.99 2.77
#